data_AF-A0AAD8R3V1-F1
#
_entry.id   AF-A0AAD8R3V1-F1
#
_cell.length_a   1.000
_cell.length_b   1.000
_cell.length_c   1.000
_cell.angle_alpha   90.00
_cell.angle_beta   90.00
_cell.angle_gamma   90.00
#
_symmetry.space_group_name_H-M   'P 1'
#
loop_
_entity.id
_entity.type
_entity.pdbx_description
1 polymer ?
#
loop_
_entity_poly.entity_id
_entity_poly.type
_entity_poly.pdbx_seq_one_letter_code
_entity_poly.pdbx_strand_id
1 'polypeptide(L)'
;MDATVFKALLGFIYGDSLLVPAEEDERDEGVLFQHLLVAADRYGIQRLKAMCEKKLREHIGVSSITTILALAEQHRCNGLKEACYKFLRCPANLKAVVATDGFDDLCRSCPTVMKGLVVAVGILQKPK
;
A
#
# COMPACT_ATOMS: atom_id res chain seq x y z
N MET A 1 17.15 -1.07 -4.77
CA MET A 1 16.54 -2.33 -4.32
C MET A 1 17.45 -2.88 -3.26
N ASP A 2 16.92 -3.11 -2.06
CA ASP A 2 17.69 -3.54 -0.89
C ASP A 2 18.09 -5.03 -0.96
N ALA A 3 19.16 -5.42 -0.28
CA ALA A 3 19.65 -6.80 -0.25
C ALA A 3 18.63 -7.77 0.37
N THR A 4 17.91 -7.35 1.42
CA THR A 4 16.89 -8.16 2.08
C THR A 4 15.69 -8.40 1.16
N VAL A 5 15.23 -7.35 0.45
CA VAL A 5 14.14 -7.45 -0.54
C VAL A 5 14.53 -8.41 -1.66
N PHE A 6 15.77 -8.33 -2.15
CA PHE A 6 16.25 -9.22 -3.21
C PHE A 6 16.37 -10.68 -2.73
N LYS A 7 16.82 -10.89 -1.50
CA LYS A 7 16.87 -12.22 -0.89
C LYS A 7 15.46 -12.82 -0.72
N ALA A 8 14.49 -12.04 -0.25
CA ALA A 8 13.10 -12.46 -0.13
C ALA A 8 12.48 -12.80 -1.50
N LEU A 9 12.78 -12.00 -2.53
CA LEU A 9 12.37 -12.25 -3.91
C LEU A 9 12.92 -13.58 -4.44
N LEU A 10 14.22 -13.84 -4.28
CA LEU A 10 14.84 -15.09 -4.70
C LEU A 10 14.31 -16.30 -3.93
N GLY A 11 14.10 -16.15 -2.61
CA GLY A 11 13.49 -17.19 -1.78
C GLY A 11 12.11 -17.59 -2.28
N PHE A 12 11.30 -16.59 -2.68
CA PHE A 12 10.00 -16.85 -3.28
C PHE A 12 10.11 -17.56 -4.64
N ILE A 13 11.01 -17.12 -5.52
CA ILE A 13 11.17 -17.70 -6.86
C ILE A 13 11.61 -19.16 -6.80
N TYR A 14 12.59 -19.47 -5.95
CA TYR A 14 13.24 -20.79 -5.93
C TYR A 14 12.62 -21.76 -4.91
N GLY A 15 11.97 -21.27 -3.87
CA GLY A 15 11.46 -22.09 -2.76
C GLY A 15 10.01 -21.83 -2.40
N ASP A 16 9.30 -20.97 -3.14
CA ASP A 16 7.90 -20.57 -2.89
C ASP A 16 7.65 -20.08 -1.45
N SER A 17 8.72 -19.64 -0.79
CA SER A 17 8.76 -19.29 0.63
C SER A 17 9.37 -17.92 0.79
N LEU A 18 8.66 -17.04 1.50
CA LEU A 18 9.21 -15.74 1.88
C LEU A 18 10.05 -15.93 3.12
N LEU A 19 11.36 -15.84 2.96
CA LEU A 19 12.26 -15.67 4.07
C LEU A 19 12.22 -14.20 4.50
N VAL A 20 11.16 -13.82 5.20
CA VAL A 20 11.16 -12.58 5.98
C VAL A 20 12.01 -12.89 7.23
N PRO A 21 13.09 -12.14 7.50
CA PRO A 21 13.86 -12.34 8.71
C PRO A 21 12.94 -12.18 9.92
N ALA A 22 12.91 -13.19 10.80
CA ALA A 22 12.02 -13.21 11.98
C ALA A 22 12.33 -12.13 13.04
N GLU A 23 13.35 -11.31 12.79
CA GLU A 23 13.86 -10.28 13.69
C GLU A 23 13.45 -8.86 13.28
N GLU A 24 12.64 -8.71 12.22
CA GLU A 24 12.17 -7.40 11.76
C GLU A 24 10.89 -6.99 12.51
N ASP A 25 10.86 -5.76 13.04
CA ASP A 25 9.68 -5.17 13.67
C ASP A 25 8.49 -5.13 12.68
N GLU A 26 7.24 -5.13 13.16
CA GLU A 26 6.05 -5.05 12.29
C GLU A 26 6.05 -3.84 11.32
N ARG A 27 6.73 -2.76 11.71
CA ARG A 27 6.94 -1.58 10.85
C ARG A 27 7.92 -1.86 9.72
N ASP A 28 8.97 -2.62 10.00
CA ASP A 28 9.97 -3.03 9.01
C ASP A 28 9.38 -4.07 8.05
N GLU A 29 8.52 -4.97 8.54
CA GLU A 29 7.75 -5.90 7.70
C GLU A 29 6.89 -5.14 6.65
N GLY A 30 6.18 -4.09 7.07
CA GLY A 30 5.37 -3.27 6.16
C GLY A 30 6.20 -2.56 5.08
N VAL A 31 7.40 -2.08 5.41
CA VAL A 31 8.33 -1.45 4.45
C VAL A 31 8.92 -2.50 3.50
N LEU A 32 9.28 -3.68 4.01
CA LEU A 32 9.74 -4.80 3.19
C LEU A 32 8.69 -5.16 2.13
N PHE A 33 7.42 -5.31 2.51
CA PHE A 33 6.35 -5.62 1.55
C PHE A 33 6.07 -4.50 0.55
N GLN A 34 6.28 -3.24 0.91
CA GLN A 34 6.19 -2.13 -0.05
C GLN A 34 7.25 -2.28 -1.15
N HIS A 35 8.51 -2.51 -0.77
CA HIS A 35 9.58 -2.74 -1.73
C HIS A 35 9.43 -4.04 -2.51
N LEU A 36 8.91 -5.08 -1.87
CA LEU A 36 8.66 -6.37 -2.52
C LEU A 36 7.52 -6.28 -3.54
N LEU A 37 6.48 -5.48 -3.29
CA LEU A 37 5.43 -5.18 -4.26
C LEU A 37 6.01 -4.54 -5.52
N VAL A 38 6.86 -3.52 -5.36
CA VAL A 38 7.54 -2.84 -6.47
C VAL A 38 8.38 -3.84 -7.28
N ALA A 39 9.13 -4.71 -6.59
CA ALA A 39 9.94 -5.73 -7.24
C ALA A 39 9.07 -6.77 -7.96
N ALA A 40 8.02 -7.28 -7.31
CA ALA A 40 7.11 -8.27 -7.88
C ALA A 40 6.46 -7.76 -9.16
N ASP A 41 6.02 -6.49 -9.18
CA ASP A 41 5.47 -5.86 -10.38
C ASP A 41 6.53 -5.68 -11.47
N ARG A 42 7.73 -5.20 -11.11
CA ARG A 42 8.86 -5.02 -12.04
C ARG A 42 9.28 -6.33 -12.72
N TYR A 43 9.27 -7.44 -12.00
CA TYR A 43 9.65 -8.76 -12.51
C TYR A 43 8.46 -9.59 -13.00
N GLY A 44 7.23 -9.05 -12.98
CA GLY A 44 6.04 -9.73 -13.50
C GLY A 44 5.56 -10.93 -12.67
N ILE A 45 5.95 -11.04 -11.41
CA ILE A 45 5.64 -12.18 -10.53
C ILE A 45 4.28 -11.95 -9.87
N GLN A 46 3.20 -12.25 -10.60
CA GLN A 46 1.83 -11.94 -10.19
C GLN A 46 1.43 -12.56 -8.86
N ARG A 47 1.85 -13.79 -8.58
CA ARG A 47 1.55 -14.48 -7.31
C ARG A 47 2.17 -13.75 -6.12
N LEU A 48 3.42 -13.30 -6.25
CA LEU A 48 4.11 -12.53 -5.21
C LEU A 48 3.43 -11.18 -5.00
N LYS A 49 3.06 -10.50 -6.08
CA LYS A 49 2.34 -9.23 -6.05
C LYS A 49 1.03 -9.33 -5.27
N ALA A 50 0.20 -10.33 -5.60
CA ALA A 50 -1.07 -10.56 -4.90
C ALA A 50 -0.89 -10.86 -3.39
N MET A 51 0.19 -11.55 -3.03
CA MET A 51 0.51 -11.82 -1.64
C MET A 51 0.97 -10.54 -0.91
N CYS A 52 1.80 -9.70 -1.55
CA CYS A 52 2.20 -8.41 -1.02
C CYS A 52 0.98 -7.50 -0.79
N GLU A 53 0.01 -7.49 -1.72
CA GLU A 53 -1.25 -6.74 -1.55
C GLU A 53 -2.04 -7.21 -0.32
N LYS A 54 -2.12 -8.53 -0.07
CA LYS A 54 -2.79 -9.08 1.11
C LYS A 54 -2.12 -8.62 2.39
N LYS A 55 -0.79 -8.69 2.43
CA LYS A 55 0.01 -8.28 3.60
C LYS A 55 -0.05 -6.78 3.85
N LEU A 56 0.12 -5.95 2.82
CA LEU A 56 0.04 -4.50 2.95
C LEU A 56 -1.32 -4.00 3.42
N ARG A 57 -2.40 -4.75 3.18
CA ARG A 57 -3.72 -4.44 3.72
C ARG A 57 -3.75 -4.45 5.25
N GLU A 58 -2.97 -5.33 5.89
CA GLU A 58 -2.87 -5.47 7.34
C GLU A 58 -2.07 -4.29 7.96
N HIS A 59 -1.19 -3.66 7.18
CA HIS A 59 -0.36 -2.53 7.60
C HIS A 59 -0.94 -1.15 7.23
N ILE A 60 -2.22 -1.05 6.85
CA ILE A 60 -2.86 0.24 6.55
C ILE A 60 -3.07 1.02 7.86
N GLY A 61 -2.34 2.13 8.00
CA GLY A 61 -2.45 3.05 9.13
C GLY A 61 -2.24 4.50 8.69
N VAL A 62 -2.42 5.45 9.62
CA VAL A 62 -2.37 6.89 9.30
C VAL A 62 -1.01 7.29 8.70
N SER A 63 0.10 6.75 9.20
CA SER A 63 1.44 7.05 8.73
C SER A 63 1.84 6.31 7.45
N SER A 64 1.23 5.17 7.15
CA SER A 64 1.61 4.29 6.03
C SER A 64 0.65 4.38 4.84
N ILE A 65 -0.57 4.89 5.02
CA ILE A 65 -1.60 4.86 3.98
C ILE A 65 -1.25 5.70 2.75
N THR A 66 -0.54 6.82 2.91
CA THR A 66 -0.16 7.68 1.79
C THR A 66 0.80 6.95 0.86
N THR A 67 1.80 6.25 1.41
CA THR A 67 2.75 5.45 0.63
C THR A 67 2.08 4.22 0.02
N ILE A 68 1.28 3.48 0.81
CA ILE A 68 0.57 2.28 0.33
C ILE A 68 -0.41 2.64 -0.80
N LEU A 69 -1.12 3.76 -0.69
CA LEU A 69 -2.08 4.21 -1.70
C LEU A 69 -1.38 4.67 -2.99
N ALA A 70 -0.25 5.37 -2.88
CA ALA A 70 0.57 5.73 -4.04
C ALA A 70 1.07 4.47 -4.77
N LEU A 71 1.58 3.49 -4.03
CA LEU A 71 2.05 2.21 -4.59
C LEU A 71 0.91 1.44 -5.26
N ALA A 72 -0.28 1.43 -4.63
CA ALA A 72 -1.44 0.75 -5.18
C ALA A 72 -1.88 1.36 -6.51
N GLU A 73 -1.82 2.69 -6.65
CA GLU A 73 -2.08 3.38 -7.92
C GLU A 73 -1.01 3.05 -8.96
N GLN A 74 0.27 3.24 -8.60
CA GLN A 74 1.40 3.07 -9.50
C GLN A 74 1.48 1.65 -10.08
N HIS A 75 1.23 0.64 -9.25
CA HIS A 75 1.30 -0.77 -9.63
C HIS A 75 -0.07 -1.37 -9.97
N ARG A 76 -1.13 -0.56 -10.10
CA ARG A 76 -2.48 -0.99 -10.50
C ARG A 76 -3.08 -2.08 -9.60
N CYS A 77 -2.78 -2.02 -8.30
CA CYS A 77 -3.29 -2.94 -7.28
C CYS A 77 -4.66 -2.47 -6.80
N ASN A 78 -5.70 -2.70 -7.60
CA ASN A 78 -7.05 -2.20 -7.34
C ASN A 78 -7.61 -2.69 -5.98
N GLY A 79 -7.33 -3.94 -5.59
CA GLY A 79 -7.81 -4.50 -4.33
C GLY A 79 -7.16 -3.87 -3.08
N LEU A 80 -5.93 -3.38 -3.21
CA LEU A 80 -5.25 -2.62 -2.16
C LEU A 80 -5.75 -1.17 -2.12
N LYS A 81 -5.91 -0.54 -3.29
CA LYS A 81 -6.46 0.81 -3.44
C LYS A 81 -7.84 0.96 -2.79
N GLU A 82 -8.74 0.02 -3.06
CA GLU A 82 -10.08 0.01 -2.45
C GLU A 82 -10.03 -0.16 -0.92
N ALA A 83 -9.08 -0.93 -0.40
CA ALA A 83 -8.90 -1.09 1.04
C ALA A 83 -8.44 0.23 1.70
N CYS A 84 -7.52 0.96 1.05
CA CYS A 84 -7.12 2.31 1.49
C CYS A 84 -8.30 3.27 1.50
N TYR A 85 -9.11 3.30 0.43
CA TYR A 85 -10.32 4.13 0.40
C TYR A 85 -11.30 3.75 1.51
N LYS A 86 -11.52 2.46 1.76
CA LYS A 86 -12.36 2.00 2.87
C LYS A 86 -11.87 2.51 4.23
N PHE A 87 -10.55 2.55 4.46
CA PHE A 87 -9.98 3.12 5.68
C PHE A 87 -10.23 4.63 5.80
N LEU A 88 -10.10 5.36 4.68
CA LEU A 88 -10.32 6.81 4.59
C LEU A 88 -11.80 7.23 4.64
N ARG A 89 -12.74 6.29 4.56
CA ARG A 89 -14.18 6.60 4.74
C ARG A 89 -14.51 7.04 6.17
N CYS A 90 -13.68 6.70 7.15
CA CYS A 90 -13.83 7.23 8.51
C CYS A 90 -13.34 8.69 8.55
N PRO A 91 -14.20 9.67 8.93
CA PRO A 91 -13.80 11.09 8.96
C PRO A 91 -12.61 11.37 9.89
N ALA A 92 -12.49 10.63 11.01
CA ALA A 92 -11.37 10.77 11.93
C ALA A 92 -10.04 10.34 11.28
N ASN A 93 -10.05 9.20 10.57
CA ASN A 93 -8.89 8.71 9.84
C ASN A 93 -8.53 9.66 8.70
N LEU A 94 -9.51 10.11 7.93
CA LEU A 94 -9.30 11.07 6.85
C LEU A 94 -8.65 12.36 7.36
N LYS A 95 -9.18 12.93 8.45
CA LYS A 95 -8.63 14.14 9.06
C LYS A 95 -7.20 13.93 9.54
N ALA A 96 -6.91 12.78 10.16
CA ALA A 96 -5.57 12.46 10.63
C ALA A 96 -4.58 12.32 9.47
N VAL A 97 -4.98 11.68 8.37
CA VAL A 97 -4.15 11.49 7.17
C VAL A 97 -3.91 12.83 6.44
N VAL A 98 -4.95 13.66 6.29
CA VAL A 98 -4.83 14.99 5.67
C VAL A 98 -3.89 15.90 6.47
N ALA A 99 -3.77 15.70 7.78
CA ALA A 99 -2.84 16.44 8.62
C ALA A 99 -1.38 15.94 8.52
N THR A 100 -1.10 14.86 7.78
CA THR A 100 0.26 14.38 7.56
C THR A 100 0.89 15.04 6.33
N ASP A 101 2.18 15.35 6.40
CA ASP A 101 2.93 15.93 5.28
C ASP A 101 2.88 15.05 4.02
N GLY A 102 2.82 13.72 4.21
CA GLY A 102 2.76 12.75 3.10
C GLY A 102 1.48 12.82 2.27
N PHE A 103 0.42 13.48 2.74
CA PHE A 103 -0.81 13.65 1.96
C PHE A 103 -0.65 14.69 0.84
N ASP A 104 0.11 15.76 1.08
CA ASP A 104 0.37 16.78 0.06
C ASP A 104 1.24 16.20 -1.08
N ASP A 105 2.23 15.38 -0.73
CA ASP A 105 3.06 14.66 -1.71
C ASP A 105 2.24 13.65 -2.52
N LEU A 106 1.30 12.95 -1.88
CA LEU A 106 0.35 12.07 -2.57
C LEU A 106 -0.50 12.85 -3.58
N CYS A 107 -1.01 14.03 -3.19
CA CYS A 107 -1.82 14.87 -4.07
C CYS A 107 -1.04 15.32 -5.32
N ARG A 108 0.25 15.63 -5.15
CA ARG A 108 1.13 16.05 -6.26
C ARG A 108 1.51 14.89 -7.16
N SER A 109 1.83 13.73 -6.59
CA SER A 109 2.31 12.56 -7.35
C SER A 109 1.18 11.80 -8.05
N CYS A 110 -0.02 11.76 -7.47
CA CYS A 110 -1.12 10.93 -7.95
C CYS A 110 -2.47 11.68 -7.96
N PRO A 111 -2.68 12.65 -8.87
CA PRO A 111 -3.91 13.45 -8.91
C PRO A 111 -5.18 12.62 -9.24
N THR A 112 -5.04 11.46 -9.89
CA THR A 112 -6.14 10.51 -10.15
C THR A 112 -6.67 9.87 -8.87
N VAL A 113 -5.80 9.61 -7.89
CA VAL A 113 -6.17 9.07 -6.58
C VAL A 113 -7.09 10.03 -5.85
N MET A 114 -6.84 11.33 -5.96
CA MET A 114 -7.67 12.37 -5.34
C MET A 114 -9.08 12.42 -5.92
N LYS A 115 -9.21 12.31 -7.24
CA LYS A 115 -10.54 12.19 -7.88
C LYS A 115 -11.30 10.97 -7.35
N GLY A 116 -10.63 9.82 -7.24
CA GLY A 116 -11.21 8.60 -6.68
C GLY A 116 -11.61 8.77 -5.20
N LEU A 117 -10.77 9.43 -4.40
CA LEU A 117 -11.03 9.67 -2.99
C LEU A 117 -12.25 10.59 -2.78
N VAL A 118 -12.36 11.67 -3.55
CA VAL A 118 -13.51 12.59 -3.50
C VAL A 118 -14.80 11.85 -3.83
N VAL A 119 -14.79 10.94 -4.80
CA VAL A 119 -15.96 10.10 -5.12
C VAL A 119 -16.26 9.14 -3.96
N ALA A 120 -15.24 8.44 -3.44
CA ALA A 120 -15.40 7.46 -2.37
C ALA A 120 -15.93 8.08 -1.06
N VAL A 121 -15.47 9.29 -0.73
CA VAL A 121 -15.92 10.05 0.46
C VAL A 121 -17.24 10.77 0.19
N GLY A 122 -17.45 11.31 -1.02
CA GLY A 122 -18.68 12.00 -1.42
C GLY A 122 -19.93 11.13 -1.39
N ILE A 123 -19.80 9.81 -1.58
CA ILE A 123 -20.91 8.85 -1.41
C ILE A 123 -21.44 8.83 0.05
N LEU A 124 -20.71 9.36 1.03
CA LEU A 124 -21.15 9.48 2.42
C LEU A 124 -21.95 10.76 2.73
N GLN A 125 -22.05 11.71 1.79
CA GLN A 125 -22.82 12.95 1.95
C GLN A 125 -24.23 12.89 1.35
N LYS A 126 -24.81 11.71 1.07
CA LYS A 126 -26.23 11.68 0.71
C LYS A 126 -27.05 12.27 1.88
N PRO A 127 -27.73 13.41 1.69
CA PRO A 127 -28.58 13.96 2.73
C PRO A 127 -29.70 12.97 3.03
N LYS A 128 -29.96 12.78 4.32
CA LYS A 128 -31.17 12.12 4.83
C LYS A 128 -32.43 12.80 4.28
#